data_AF-F0RYQ4-F1
#
_entry.id   AF-F0RYQ4-F1
#
_cell.length_a   1.000
_cell.length_b   1.000
_cell.length_c   1.000
_cell.angle_alpha   90.00
_cell.angle_beta   90.00
_cell.angle_gamma   90.00
#
_symmetry.space_group_name_H-M   'P 1'
#
loop_
_entity.id
_entity.type
_entity.pdbx_description
1 polymer ?
#
loop_
_entity_poly.entity_id
_entity_poly.type
_entity_poly.pdbx_seq_one_letter_code
_entity_poly.pdbx_strand_id
1 'polypeptide(L)'
;MNNTHNDYDSDLTGEEQAFREAYETTLLYLETRQKISPLNVIDLEGEFHHLTIYEGQDWGGRGVLKNAEIQGQIYAYLAFINQLKQPKGL
;
A
#
# COMPACT_ATOMS: atom_id res chain seq x y z
N MET A 1 -13.91 -32.33 2.66
CA MET A 1 -13.96 -30.86 2.47
C MET A 1 -12.94 -30.29 3.43
N ASN A 2 -11.74 -29.98 2.94
CA ASN A 2 -10.66 -29.47 3.78
C ASN A 2 -10.85 -27.96 3.91
N ASN A 3 -11.38 -27.54 5.06
CA ASN A 3 -11.35 -26.14 5.48
C ASN A 3 -9.91 -25.84 5.89
N THR A 4 -9.08 -25.38 4.96
CA THR A 4 -7.84 -24.68 5.31
C THR A 4 -8.24 -23.31 5.85
N HIS A 5 -8.60 -23.26 7.14
CA HIS A 5 -8.45 -22.03 7.91
C HIS A 5 -6.95 -21.76 7.99
N ASN A 6 -6.51 -20.67 7.37
CA ASN A 6 -5.16 -20.16 7.49
C ASN A 6 -4.96 -19.69 8.94
N ASP A 7 -4.52 -20.61 9.82
CA ASP A 7 -4.05 -20.34 11.18
C ASP A 7 -2.66 -19.68 11.17
N TYR A 8 -2.49 -18.58 10.42
CA TYR A 8 -1.21 -17.86 10.32
C TYR A 8 -1.26 -16.40 10.78
N ASP A 9 -2.35 -15.98 11.42
CA ASP A 9 -2.57 -14.57 11.74
C ASP A 9 -3.10 -14.33 13.16
N SER A 10 -2.82 -15.24 14.09
CA SER A 10 -3.27 -15.10 15.48
C SER A 10 -2.46 -14.10 16.31
N ASP A 11 -1.35 -13.60 15.76
CA ASP A 11 -0.34 -12.84 16.53
C ASP A 11 -0.22 -11.38 16.08
N LEU A 12 -0.96 -10.95 15.05
CA LEU A 12 -0.94 -9.56 14.61
C LEU A 12 -1.92 -8.70 15.41
N THR A 13 -1.43 -7.53 15.80
CA THR A 13 -2.27 -6.42 16.28
C THR A 13 -3.22 -5.95 15.18
N GLY A 14 -4.33 -5.32 15.57
CA GLY A 14 -5.28 -4.78 14.60
C GLY A 14 -4.64 -3.75 13.66
N GLU A 15 -3.65 -3.02 14.15
CA GLU A 15 -2.84 -2.08 13.38
C GLU A 15 -1.98 -2.79 12.34
N GLU A 16 -1.30 -3.89 12.70
CA GLU A 16 -0.49 -4.66 11.75
C GLU A 16 -1.35 -5.29 10.66
N GLN A 17 -2.52 -5.81 11.02
CA GLN A 17 -3.48 -6.32 10.05
C GLN A 17 -3.97 -5.21 9.11
N ALA A 18 -4.38 -4.06 9.66
CA ALA A 18 -4.85 -2.91 8.88
C ALA A 18 -3.76 -2.36 7.93
N PHE A 19 -2.51 -2.30 8.40
CA PHE A 19 -1.36 -1.96 7.56
C PHE A 19 -1.19 -2.95 6.41
N ARG A 20 -1.14 -4.26 6.71
CA ARG A 20 -0.89 -5.31 5.73
C ARG A 20 -1.98 -5.35 4.66
N GLU A 21 -3.25 -5.32 5.07
CA GLU A 21 -4.38 -5.33 4.15
C GLU A 21 -4.37 -4.12 3.22
N ALA A 22 -4.10 -2.93 3.77
CA ALA A 22 -4.01 -1.71 2.98
C ALA A 22 -2.82 -1.73 2.01
N TYR A 23 -1.66 -2.25 2.44
CA TYR A 23 -0.49 -2.44 1.60
C TYR A 23 -0.78 -3.39 0.43
N GLU A 24 -1.26 -4.61 0.72
CA GLU A 24 -1.52 -5.64 -0.29
C GLU A 24 -2.57 -5.20 -1.30
N THR A 25 -3.67 -4.62 -0.82
CA THR A 25 -4.76 -4.13 -1.67
C THR A 25 -4.27 -3.01 -2.60
N THR A 26 -3.49 -2.06 -2.07
CA THR A 26 -2.97 -0.93 -2.85
C THR A 26 -1.94 -1.39 -3.89
N LEU A 27 -1.06 -2.31 -3.51
CA LEU A 27 -0.08 -2.86 -4.43
C LEU A 27 -0.77 -3.60 -5.58
N LEU A 28 -1.75 -4.46 -5.27
CA LEU A 28 -2.54 -5.16 -6.30
C LEU A 28 -3.27 -4.18 -7.24
N TYR A 29 -3.82 -3.09 -6.70
CA TYR A 29 -4.42 -2.03 -7.50
C TYR A 29 -3.43 -1.39 -8.48
N LEU A 30 -2.24 -1.01 -8.01
CA LEU A 30 -1.19 -0.40 -8.84
C LEU A 30 -0.68 -1.36 -9.91
N GLU A 31 -0.44 -2.62 -9.56
CA GLU A 31 -0.03 -3.67 -10.50
C GLU A 31 -1.11 -3.93 -11.57
N THR A 32 -2.38 -3.93 -11.17
CA THR A 32 -3.50 -4.13 -12.09
C THR A 32 -3.60 -2.96 -13.06
N ARG A 33 -3.49 -1.73 -12.56
CA ARG A 33 -3.47 -0.52 -13.41
C ARG A 33 -2.32 -0.58 -14.42
N GLN A 34 -1.12 -0.93 -14.00
CA GLN A 34 0.04 -1.05 -14.88
C GLN A 34 -0.15 -2.08 -16.01
N LYS A 35 -0.89 -3.17 -15.75
CA LYS A 35 -1.22 -4.18 -16.77
C LYS A 35 -2.23 -3.67 -17.79
N ILE A 36 -3.18 -2.84 -17.36
CA ILE A 36 -4.24 -2.28 -18.22
C ILE A 36 -3.71 -1.13 -19.07
N SER A 37 -2.93 -0.23 -18.45
CA SER A 37 -2.36 0.94 -19.11
C SER A 37 -1.00 1.27 -18.48
N PRO A 38 0.05 1.53 -19.27
CA PRO A 38 1.35 1.92 -18.71
C PRO A 38 1.21 3.16 -17.82
N LEU A 39 1.53 3.01 -16.54
CA LEU A 39 1.54 4.13 -15.61
C LEU A 39 2.82 4.93 -15.79
N ASN A 40 2.67 6.24 -15.81
CA ASN A 40 3.77 7.18 -15.78
C ASN A 40 4.23 7.38 -14.33
N VAL A 41 5.54 7.28 -14.12
CA VAL A 41 6.16 7.48 -12.80
C VAL A 41 5.86 8.86 -12.23
N ILE A 42 5.80 9.91 -13.07
CA ILE A 42 5.50 11.28 -12.61
C ILE A 42 4.08 11.36 -12.03
N ASP A 43 3.11 10.71 -12.68
CA ASP A 43 1.72 10.72 -12.20
C ASP A 43 1.61 9.97 -10.87
N LEU A 44 2.32 8.85 -10.73
CA LEU A 44 2.38 8.08 -9.48
C LEU A 44 3.06 8.84 -8.34
N GLU A 45 4.11 9.61 -8.63
CA GLU A 45 4.73 10.50 -7.65
C GLU A 45 3.80 11.61 -7.20
N GLY A 46 2.98 12.14 -8.12
CA GLY A 46 1.91 13.09 -7.80
C GLY A 46 0.85 12.49 -6.89
N GLU A 47 0.33 11.30 -7.22
CA GLU A 47 -0.61 10.55 -6.37
C GLU A 47 -0.02 10.28 -4.97
N PHE A 48 1.24 9.85 -4.91
CA PHE A 48 1.96 9.60 -3.66
C PHE A 48 2.14 10.88 -2.82
N HIS A 49 2.48 12.00 -3.46
CA HIS A 49 2.59 13.29 -2.78
C HIS A 49 1.25 13.72 -2.17
N HIS A 50 0.15 13.54 -2.89
CA HIS A 50 -1.18 13.80 -2.36
C HIS A 50 -1.51 12.90 -1.16
N LEU A 51 -1.20 11.61 -1.22
CA LEU A 51 -1.42 10.66 -0.14
C LEU A 51 -0.67 11.07 1.13
N THR A 52 0.60 11.45 1.00
CA THR A 52 1.44 11.86 2.15
C THR A 52 1.04 13.20 2.76
N ILE A 53 0.44 14.12 1.99
CA ILE A 53 -0.05 15.42 2.49
C ILE A 53 -1.46 15.32 3.07
N TYR A 54 -2.41 14.74 2.33
CA TYR A 54 -3.82 14.74 2.71
C TYR A 54 -4.17 13.62 3.69
N GLU A 55 -3.53 12.46 3.55
CA GLU A 55 -3.78 11.32 4.43
C GLU A 55 -2.71 11.16 5.50
N GLY A 56 -1.45 11.43 5.18
CA GLY A 56 -0.30 11.20 6.06
C GLY A 56 0.02 12.30 7.09
N GLN A 57 -0.48 13.52 6.95
CA GLN A 57 -0.33 14.52 8.01
C GLN A 57 -1.29 14.24 9.17
N ASP A 58 -0.80 14.45 10.38
CA ASP A 58 -1.47 14.23 11.66
C ASP A 58 -2.73 15.11 11.80
N TRP A 59 -3.85 14.65 11.25
CA TRP A 59 -5.15 15.11 11.71
C TRP A 59 -5.29 14.46 13.09
N GLY A 60 -4.91 15.16 14.15
CA GLY A 60 -4.75 14.67 15.54
C GLY A 60 -5.97 14.02 16.22
N GLY A 61 -6.94 13.54 15.44
CA GLY A 61 -8.03 12.64 15.83
C GLY A 61 -8.13 11.35 14.99
N ARG A 62 -7.17 11.02 14.11
CA ARG A 62 -7.14 9.70 13.46
C ARG A 62 -6.66 8.64 14.46
N GLY A 63 -7.46 7.59 14.65
CA GLY A 63 -7.08 6.45 15.48
C GLY A 63 -5.92 5.66 14.88
N VAL A 64 -5.21 4.93 15.74
CA VAL A 64 -4.03 4.10 15.40
C VAL A 64 -4.27 3.14 14.22
N LEU A 65 -5.46 2.56 14.10
CA LEU A 65 -5.85 1.71 12.97
C LEU A 65 -5.83 2.48 11.63
N LYS A 66 -6.42 3.68 11.61
CA LYS A 66 -6.48 4.47 10.37
C LYS A 66 -5.09 4.94 9.95
N ASN A 67 -4.23 5.25 10.91
CA ASN A 67 -2.84 5.57 10.65
C ASN A 67 -2.11 4.37 10.04
N ALA A 68 -2.33 3.17 10.57
CA ALA A 68 -1.72 1.95 10.04
C ALA A 68 -2.16 1.66 8.59
N GLU A 69 -3.46 1.82 8.27
CA GLU A 69 -3.96 1.70 6.89
C GLU A 69 -3.23 2.65 5.93
N ILE A 70 -3.14 3.94 6.29
CA ILE A 70 -2.52 4.97 5.45
C ILE A 70 -1.03 4.68 5.25
N GLN A 71 -0.34 4.23 6.30
CA GLN A 71 1.05 3.80 6.18
C GLN A 71 1.18 2.61 5.22
N GLY A 72 0.26 1.64 5.24
CA GLY A 72 0.25 0.53 4.29
C GLY A 72 0.15 1.01 2.84
N GLN A 73 -0.76 1.95 2.57
CA GLN A 73 -0.91 2.54 1.23
C GLN A 73 0.34 3.31 0.78
N ILE A 74 0.91 4.14 1.65
CA ILE A 74 2.16 4.90 1.41
C ILE A 74 3.29 3.94 1.03
N TYR A 75 3.45 2.85 1.78
CA TYR A 75 4.50 1.86 1.53
C TYR A 75 4.30 1.12 0.22
N ALA A 76 3.05 0.81 -0.18
CA ALA A 76 2.75 0.19 -1.45
C ALA A 76 3.13 1.09 -2.63
N TYR A 77 2.80 2.38 -2.57
CA TYR A 77 3.21 3.36 -3.57
C TYR A 77 4.74 3.48 -3.66
N LEU A 78 5.44 3.58 -2.53
CA LEU A 78 6.90 3.65 -2.50
C LEU A 78 7.55 2.40 -3.13
N ALA A 79 7.10 1.22 -2.75
CA ALA A 79 7.61 -0.05 -3.27
C ALA A 79 7.42 -0.13 -4.80
N PHE A 80 6.22 0.21 -5.27
CA PHE A 80 5.88 0.15 -6.69
C PHE A 80 6.65 1.18 -7.53
N ILE A 81 6.74 2.44 -7.06
CA ILE A 81 7.54 3.49 -7.74
C ILE A 81 9.01 3.08 -7.82
N ASN A 82 9.57 2.53 -6.73
CA ASN A 82 10.95 2.05 -6.72
C ASN A 82 11.16 0.90 -7.71
N GLN A 83 10.22 -0.05 -7.79
CA GLN A 83 10.26 -1.13 -8.77
C GLN A 83 10.25 -0.61 -10.22
N LEU A 84 9.44 0.41 -10.53
CA LEU A 84 9.40 1.01 -11.86
C LEU A 84 10.68 1.79 -12.21
N LYS A 85 11.31 2.41 -11.21
CA LYS A 85 12.56 3.17 -11.38
C LYS A 85 13.81 2.30 -11.44
N GLN A 86 13.77 1.10 -10.90
CA GLN A 86 14.88 0.17 -11.03
C GLN A 86 15.04 -0.20 -12.52
N PRO A 87 16.23 0.01 -13.11
CA PRO A 87 16.48 -0.45 -14.47
C PRO A 87 16.29 -1.96 -14.47
N LYS A 88 15.31 -2.44 -15.26
CA LYS A 88 15.27 -3.87 -15.61
C LYS A 88 16.64 -4.18 -16.21
N GLY A 89 17.43 -4.99 -15.51
CA GLY A 89 18.80 -5.30 -15.88
C GLY A 89 18.90 -5.57 -17.38
N LEU A 90 19.81 -4.83 -18.03
CA LEU A 90 20.30 -5.12 -19.38
C LEU A 90 21.01 -6.47 -19.40
#